data_AF-A0A1R1MMJ3-F1
#
_entry.id   AF-A0A1R1MMJ3-F1
#
_cell.length_a   1.000
_cell.length_b   1.000
_cell.length_c   1.000
_cell.angle_alpha   90.00
_cell.angle_beta   90.00
_cell.angle_gamma   90.00
#
_symmetry.space_group_name_H-M   'P 1'
#
loop_
_entity.id
_entity.type
_entity.pdbx_description
1 polymer ?
#
loop_
_entity_poly.entity_id
_entity_poly.type
_entity_poly.pdbx_seq_one_letter_code
_entity_poly.pdbx_strand_id
1 'polypeptide(L)'
;MCHGVSMGKPSRPDMTFEEAAADIDCLVCHLAGYGGGKGVKTGLKVPVNENGTWHYEAKINLQEIASKIQAKPSKDVCLLCHAFSGGGDGVKRPNLSSALFTKKVTKDIDVHMAAGMDCVDCHAFRNHKVGTVGVDTFSREAKPVSCTDCHKHPHKGLTGWFIEHFHTKHIACQTCHIPVIHKSELHRDWRKIEFEGVKWGEEREIKENIIPAYRWWNGKRKLYLPAIDGKLNQAKLEKPDEGVEGVLGKITFTEPVGNMEDGKIYPFKYHYAIVPYDTKHNVPIPIKVGIIFATGDRDKAIKAGAKAAGLYWDGKSFVEISRYFQLNHGVLPKEKALHCLDCHGPWWSEHRLPLVELGYGHFPAIAFGLGMIFTPIILAGGAYYIYRKKKS
;
A
#
# COMPACT_ATOMS: atom_id res chain seq x y z
N MET A 1 2.68 12.83 8.15
CA MET A 1 1.36 12.22 8.38
C MET A 1 0.34 12.82 7.42
N CYS A 2 -0.61 12.03 6.95
CA CYS A 2 -1.81 12.59 6.32
C CYS A 2 -2.61 13.31 7.40
N HIS A 3 -2.54 14.64 7.46
CA HIS A 3 -3.46 15.49 8.24
C HIS A 3 -4.88 15.48 7.63
N GLY A 4 -5.32 14.34 7.07
CA GLY A 4 -6.55 14.29 6.28
C GLY A 4 -7.80 14.54 7.12
N VAL A 5 -7.79 14.03 8.36
CA VAL A 5 -8.88 14.14 9.33
C VAL A 5 -8.68 15.29 10.33
N SER A 6 -7.61 16.07 10.18
CA SER A 6 -7.28 17.19 11.06
C SER A 6 -7.40 18.50 10.30
N MET A 7 -7.76 19.59 10.98
CA MET A 7 -7.77 20.94 10.47
C MET A 7 -6.39 21.58 10.48
N GLY A 8 -5.33 20.77 10.59
CA GLY A 8 -3.94 21.18 10.37
C GLY A 8 -3.15 21.43 11.64
N LYS A 9 -3.78 21.37 12.83
CA LYS A 9 -3.00 21.40 14.06
C LYS A 9 -2.22 20.09 14.23
N PRO A 10 -0.91 20.15 14.54
CA PRO A 10 -0.16 18.96 14.87
C PRO A 10 -0.70 18.35 16.17
N SER A 11 -0.90 17.04 16.17
CA SER A 11 -1.24 16.30 17.39
C SER A 11 -0.11 16.42 18.40
N ARG A 12 -0.45 16.63 19.68
CA ARG A 12 0.48 16.57 20.81
C ARG A 12 -0.07 15.64 21.92
N PRO A 13 0.78 14.94 22.69
CA PRO A 13 0.33 13.96 23.68
C PRO A 13 -0.51 14.57 24.82
N ASP A 14 -0.37 15.86 25.06
CA ASP A 14 -0.98 16.65 26.12
C ASP A 14 -2.23 17.43 25.68
N MET A 15 -2.79 17.16 24.49
CA MET A 15 -4.05 17.80 24.09
C MET A 15 -5.19 17.37 24.99
N THR A 16 -6.02 18.33 25.40
CA THR A 16 -7.33 18.03 25.97
C THR A 16 -8.25 17.43 24.89
N PHE A 17 -9.34 16.79 25.32
CA PHE A 17 -10.34 16.27 24.39
C PHE A 17 -10.93 17.40 23.54
N GLU A 18 -11.22 18.55 24.15
CA GLU A 18 -11.81 19.71 23.49
C GLU A 18 -10.86 20.30 22.43
N GLU A 19 -9.56 20.41 22.75
CA GLU A 19 -8.54 20.87 21.80
C GLU A 19 -8.40 19.91 20.61
N ALA A 20 -8.41 18.61 20.87
CA ALA A 20 -8.35 17.60 19.82
C ALA A 20 -9.63 17.63 18.97
N ALA A 21 -10.81 17.66 19.61
CA ALA A 21 -12.11 17.67 18.95
C ALA A 21 -12.30 18.90 18.05
N ALA A 22 -11.81 20.07 18.48
CA ALA A 22 -11.86 21.30 17.69
C ALA A 22 -10.99 21.26 16.43
N ASP A 23 -10.04 20.32 16.33
CA ASP A 23 -9.21 20.13 15.13
C ASP A 23 -9.71 18.99 14.23
N ILE A 24 -10.72 18.22 14.63
CA ILE A 24 -11.22 17.11 13.80
C ILE A 24 -12.02 17.66 12.61
N ASP A 25 -11.66 17.20 11.41
CA ASP A 25 -12.42 17.46 10.20
C ASP A 25 -13.48 16.36 9.99
N CYS A 26 -14.70 16.59 10.50
CA CYS A 26 -15.81 15.65 10.34
C CYS A 26 -16.30 15.56 8.88
N LEU A 27 -16.22 16.66 8.14
CA LEU A 27 -16.81 16.78 6.79
C LEU A 27 -15.98 16.05 5.73
N VAL A 28 -14.68 15.85 5.96
CA VAL A 28 -13.81 15.11 5.04
C VAL A 28 -14.28 13.68 4.75
N CYS A 29 -14.98 13.06 5.70
CA CYS A 29 -15.54 11.72 5.56
C CYS A 29 -17.05 11.72 5.33
N HIS A 30 -17.76 12.72 5.88
CA HIS A 30 -19.22 12.72 5.92
C HIS A 30 -19.87 13.64 4.88
N LEU A 31 -19.11 14.41 4.08
CA LEU A 31 -19.68 15.29 3.06
C LEU A 31 -19.07 15.03 1.68
N ALA A 32 -19.91 14.54 0.76
CA ALA A 32 -19.51 14.38 -0.63
C ALA A 32 -19.20 15.75 -1.28
N GLY A 33 -18.04 15.85 -1.93
CA GLY A 33 -17.61 17.10 -2.60
C GLY A 33 -16.95 18.14 -1.68
N TYR A 34 -16.71 17.81 -0.41
CA TYR A 34 -15.97 18.66 0.51
C TYR A 34 -14.53 18.93 0.02
N GLY A 35 -14.10 20.20 0.02
CA GLY A 35 -12.70 20.59 -0.26
C GLY A 35 -12.27 20.57 -1.73
N GLY A 36 -13.17 20.73 -2.71
CA GLY A 36 -12.79 21.04 -4.09
C GLY A 36 -12.20 19.88 -4.93
N GLY A 37 -12.19 18.66 -4.39
CA GLY A 37 -11.86 17.43 -5.12
C GLY A 37 -10.37 17.09 -5.27
N LYS A 38 -10.10 15.80 -5.47
CA LYS A 38 -8.79 15.18 -5.78
C LYS A 38 -7.65 15.48 -4.79
N GLY A 39 -7.80 15.02 -3.54
CA GLY A 39 -6.64 14.79 -2.66
C GLY A 39 -6.12 16.01 -1.90
N VAL A 40 -6.78 17.16 -2.03
CA VAL A 40 -6.40 18.38 -1.33
C VAL A 40 -7.67 19.02 -0.79
N LYS A 41 -7.59 19.60 0.41
CA LYS A 41 -8.54 20.57 0.97
C LYS A 41 -8.53 21.87 0.15
N THR A 42 -8.76 21.75 -1.15
CA THR A 42 -8.70 22.81 -2.15
C THR A 42 -9.87 23.75 -1.86
N GLY A 43 -9.56 24.92 -1.29
CA GLY A 43 -10.57 25.87 -0.81
C GLY A 43 -10.67 26.03 0.72
N LEU A 44 -9.99 25.19 1.51
CA LEU A 44 -9.94 25.34 2.98
C LEU A 44 -8.62 25.97 3.47
N LYS A 45 -7.76 26.40 2.54
CA LYS A 45 -6.49 27.06 2.87
C LYS A 45 -6.77 28.50 3.28
N VAL A 46 -6.95 28.72 4.58
CA VAL A 46 -6.81 30.06 5.16
C VAL A 46 -5.59 30.00 6.08
N PRO A 47 -4.43 30.55 5.69
CA PRO A 47 -3.40 30.82 6.68
C PRO A 47 -3.95 31.79 7.72
N VAL A 48 -4.21 31.34 8.95
CA VAL A 48 -4.19 32.28 10.07
C VAL A 48 -2.77 32.27 10.59
N ASN A 49 -2.08 33.38 10.32
CA ASN A 49 -0.79 33.69 10.91
C ASN A 49 -1.00 34.07 12.36
N GLU A 50 -1.14 33.07 13.23
CA GLU A 50 -0.77 33.22 14.63
C GLU A 50 0.41 32.27 14.88
N ASN A 51 1.59 32.87 15.01
CA ASN A 51 2.83 32.18 15.43
C ASN A 51 3.45 31.20 14.42
N GLY A 52 3.17 31.35 13.11
CA GLY A 52 3.77 30.51 12.07
C GLY A 52 3.17 29.11 11.95
N THR A 53 2.00 28.89 12.56
CA THR A 53 1.21 27.67 12.40
C THR A 53 0.25 27.80 11.21
N TRP A 54 -0.08 26.68 10.56
CA TRP A 54 -1.03 26.63 9.45
C TRP A 54 -2.23 25.80 9.89
N HIS A 55 -3.43 26.37 9.87
CA HIS A 55 -4.68 25.65 10.04
C HIS A 55 -5.55 25.79 8.77
N TYR A 56 -6.49 24.87 8.59
CA TYR A 56 -7.49 24.89 7.55
C TYR A 56 -8.77 25.48 8.13
N GLU A 57 -9.43 26.36 7.39
CA GLU A 57 -10.76 26.84 7.73
C GLU A 57 -11.74 26.45 6.63
N ALA A 58 -12.77 25.71 7.01
CA ALA A 58 -13.88 25.45 6.14
C ALA A 58 -14.81 26.65 6.08
N LYS A 59 -14.64 27.50 5.06
CA LYS A 59 -15.63 28.53 4.70
C LYS A 59 -16.86 27.88 4.07
N ILE A 60 -17.65 27.20 4.88
CA ILE A 60 -18.84 26.48 4.45
C ILE A 60 -20.03 26.89 5.30
N ASN A 61 -21.13 27.23 4.64
CA ASN A 61 -22.41 27.48 5.30
C ASN A 61 -22.99 26.14 5.78
N LEU A 62 -22.92 25.88 7.10
CA LEU A 62 -23.39 24.62 7.69
C LEU A 62 -24.88 24.38 7.43
N GLN A 63 -25.70 25.45 7.42
CA GLN A 63 -27.14 25.35 7.16
C GLN A 63 -27.43 24.84 5.74
N GLU A 64 -26.61 25.23 4.76
CA GLU A 64 -26.76 24.81 3.35
C GLU A 64 -26.30 23.36 3.09
N ILE A 65 -25.38 22.84 3.92
CA ILE A 65 -24.80 21.51 3.73
C ILE A 65 -25.31 20.46 4.71
N ALA A 66 -25.99 20.84 5.79
CA ALA A 66 -26.43 19.93 6.84
C ALA A 66 -27.22 18.72 6.28
N SER A 67 -28.13 18.97 5.34
CA SER A 67 -28.93 17.93 4.66
C SER A 67 -28.12 17.01 3.74
N LYS A 68 -26.88 17.37 3.40
CA LYS A 68 -25.96 16.60 2.54
C LYS A 68 -24.95 15.78 3.34
N ILE A 69 -24.90 15.96 4.66
CA ILE A 69 -24.01 15.20 5.54
C ILE A 69 -24.52 13.75 5.61
N GLN A 70 -23.67 12.83 5.19
CA GLN A 70 -23.95 11.40 5.11
C GLN A 70 -23.62 10.73 6.44
N ALA A 71 -24.56 9.96 6.99
CA ALA A 71 -24.27 9.14 8.17
C ALA A 71 -23.19 8.08 7.88
N LYS A 72 -23.25 7.46 6.69
CA LYS A 72 -22.31 6.45 6.23
C LYS A 72 -21.51 7.00 5.03
N PRO A 73 -20.17 7.10 5.10
CA PRO A 73 -19.35 7.53 3.98
C PRO A 73 -19.45 6.56 2.79
N SER A 74 -19.57 7.12 1.58
CA SER A 74 -19.40 6.36 0.34
C SER A 74 -17.92 6.17 -0.01
N LYS A 75 -17.61 5.19 -0.88
CA LYS A 75 -16.23 4.97 -1.37
C LYS A 75 -15.64 6.21 -2.04
N ASP A 76 -16.47 7.00 -2.72
CA ASP A 76 -16.03 8.20 -3.44
C ASP A 76 -15.37 9.20 -2.48
N VAL A 77 -15.92 9.37 -1.28
CA VAL A 77 -15.35 10.27 -0.27
C VAL A 77 -14.00 9.75 0.23
N CYS A 78 -13.88 8.45 0.52
CA CYS A 78 -12.60 7.84 0.90
C CYS A 78 -11.54 8.00 -0.20
N LEU A 79 -11.94 7.79 -1.46
CA LEU A 79 -11.06 7.86 -2.62
C LEU A 79 -10.56 9.28 -2.89
N LEU A 80 -11.22 10.33 -2.41
CA LEU A 80 -10.71 11.70 -2.51
C LEU A 80 -9.29 11.81 -1.97
N CYS A 81 -8.94 11.12 -0.89
CA CYS A 81 -7.57 11.09 -0.36
C CYS A 81 -6.81 9.82 -0.72
N HIS A 82 -7.46 8.66 -0.65
CA HIS A 82 -6.77 7.38 -0.79
C HIS A 82 -6.27 7.13 -2.22
N ALA A 83 -7.04 7.53 -3.24
CA ALA A 83 -6.66 7.36 -4.65
C ALA A 83 -5.49 8.25 -5.08
N PHE A 84 -5.36 9.43 -4.47
CA PHE A 84 -4.38 10.46 -4.86
C PHE A 84 -3.17 10.53 -3.93
N SER A 85 -3.08 9.60 -2.98
CA SER A 85 -2.00 9.56 -2.02
C SER A 85 -0.64 9.38 -2.73
N GLY A 86 0.37 10.14 -2.29
CA GLY A 86 1.70 10.13 -2.92
C GLY A 86 1.90 11.14 -4.05
N GLY A 87 0.93 12.03 -4.31
CA GLY A 87 1.09 13.15 -5.23
C GLY A 87 0.59 12.88 -6.66
N GLY A 88 -0.32 11.93 -6.83
CA GLY A 88 -0.91 11.58 -8.12
C GLY A 88 -1.93 10.46 -7.99
N ASP A 89 -2.74 10.26 -9.04
CA ASP A 89 -3.74 9.20 -9.08
C ASP A 89 -3.08 7.81 -9.20
N GLY A 90 -3.39 6.90 -8.27
CA GLY A 90 -2.89 5.52 -8.28
C GLY A 90 -1.39 5.36 -8.02
N VAL A 91 -0.70 6.39 -7.50
CA VAL A 91 0.77 6.36 -7.43
C VAL A 91 1.32 5.62 -6.21
N LYS A 92 0.71 5.80 -5.02
CA LYS A 92 1.28 5.25 -3.77
C LYS A 92 0.80 3.84 -3.46
N ARG A 93 -0.51 3.67 -3.28
CA ARG A 93 -1.13 2.41 -2.87
C ARG A 93 -1.49 1.61 -4.12
N PRO A 94 -1.10 0.33 -4.25
CA PRO A 94 -1.42 -0.44 -5.43
C PRO A 94 -2.93 -0.64 -5.54
N ASN A 95 -3.46 -0.47 -6.76
CA ASN A 95 -4.87 -0.63 -7.12
C ASN A 95 -5.85 0.25 -6.30
N LEU A 96 -5.38 1.35 -5.71
CA LEU A 96 -6.25 2.40 -5.14
C LEU A 96 -6.08 3.66 -6.00
N SER A 97 -7.00 3.87 -6.94
CA SER A 97 -6.99 4.99 -7.89
C SER A 97 -8.39 5.54 -8.13
N SER A 98 -8.49 6.61 -8.92
CA SER A 98 -9.75 7.23 -9.31
C SER A 98 -10.59 6.32 -10.21
N ALA A 99 -10.03 5.23 -10.72
CA ALA A 99 -10.81 4.22 -11.42
C ALA A 99 -11.85 3.55 -10.51
N LEU A 100 -11.68 3.59 -9.18
CA LEU A 100 -12.60 3.02 -8.20
C LEU A 100 -13.79 3.93 -7.84
N PHE A 101 -13.83 5.18 -8.33
CA PHE A 101 -15.00 6.04 -8.11
C PHE A 101 -16.26 5.38 -8.67
N THR A 102 -17.39 5.58 -8.02
CA THR A 102 -18.69 4.95 -8.33
C THR A 102 -19.08 5.10 -9.80
N LYS A 103 -18.77 6.24 -10.43
CA LYS A 103 -19.07 6.51 -11.85
C LYS A 103 -18.10 5.86 -12.85
N LYS A 104 -16.99 5.27 -12.38
CA LYS A 104 -15.89 4.76 -13.20
C LYS A 104 -15.60 3.28 -12.99
N VAL A 105 -15.89 2.76 -11.79
CA VAL A 105 -15.51 1.41 -11.40
C VAL A 105 -16.20 0.36 -12.26
N THR A 106 -15.42 -0.61 -12.73
CA THR A 106 -15.89 -1.76 -13.50
C THR A 106 -15.38 -3.03 -12.84
N LYS A 107 -15.97 -4.18 -13.22
CA LYS A 107 -15.53 -5.49 -12.72
C LYS A 107 -14.07 -5.80 -13.09
N ASP A 108 -13.55 -5.18 -14.15
CA ASP A 108 -12.17 -5.33 -14.60
C ASP A 108 -11.16 -4.47 -13.82
N ILE A 109 -11.66 -3.64 -12.90
CA ILE A 109 -10.85 -2.89 -11.94
C ILE A 109 -10.97 -3.52 -10.56
N ASP A 110 -12.20 -3.67 -10.04
CA ASP A 110 -12.45 -4.32 -8.75
C ASP A 110 -13.90 -4.85 -8.70
N VAL A 111 -14.06 -6.16 -8.54
CA VAL A 111 -15.39 -6.81 -8.56
C VAL A 111 -16.27 -6.44 -7.37
N HIS A 112 -15.69 -6.14 -6.20
CA HIS A 112 -16.46 -5.82 -4.99
C HIS A 112 -17.01 -4.40 -5.08
N MET A 113 -16.16 -3.44 -5.42
CA MET A 113 -16.59 -2.05 -5.58
C MET A 113 -17.50 -1.86 -6.80
N ALA A 114 -17.28 -2.63 -7.89
CA ALA A 114 -18.19 -2.66 -9.04
C ALA A 114 -19.55 -3.28 -8.71
N ALA A 115 -19.64 -4.13 -7.70
CA ALA A 115 -20.90 -4.66 -7.18
C ALA A 115 -21.64 -3.66 -6.25
N GLY A 116 -21.11 -2.45 -6.09
CA GLY A 116 -21.72 -1.38 -5.30
C GLY A 116 -21.25 -1.32 -3.85
N MET A 117 -20.29 -2.14 -3.44
CA MET A 117 -19.72 -2.07 -2.08
C MET A 117 -18.97 -0.76 -1.87
N ASP A 118 -19.14 -0.17 -0.69
CA ASP A 118 -18.35 0.95 -0.20
C ASP A 118 -17.23 0.47 0.73
N CYS A 119 -16.23 1.33 0.97
CA CYS A 119 -15.06 0.96 1.77
C CYS A 119 -15.43 0.43 3.16
N VAL A 120 -16.46 1.03 3.77
CA VAL A 120 -16.97 0.72 5.11
C VAL A 120 -17.75 -0.60 5.20
N ASP A 121 -18.09 -1.23 4.07
CA ASP A 121 -18.71 -2.56 4.06
C ASP A 121 -17.70 -3.66 4.41
N CYS A 122 -16.43 -3.46 4.02
CA CYS A 122 -15.32 -4.32 4.42
C CYS A 122 -14.61 -3.76 5.66
N HIS A 123 -14.23 -2.49 5.61
CA HIS A 123 -13.58 -1.80 6.72
C HIS A 123 -14.60 -1.38 7.77
N ALA A 124 -15.02 -2.32 8.61
CA ALA A 124 -16.00 -2.05 9.66
C ALA A 124 -15.43 -1.07 10.71
N PHE A 125 -16.08 0.08 10.84
CA PHE A 125 -15.77 1.06 11.88
C PHE A 125 -16.58 0.80 13.15
N ARG A 126 -15.94 0.98 14.30
CA ARG A 126 -16.59 1.00 15.63
C ARG A 126 -16.02 2.15 16.42
N ASN A 127 -16.85 3.13 16.80
CA ASN A 127 -16.41 4.37 17.46
C ASN A 127 -15.25 5.06 16.70
N HIS A 128 -15.40 5.18 15.37
CA HIS A 128 -14.38 5.70 14.44
C HIS A 128 -13.04 4.94 14.40
N LYS A 129 -12.91 3.82 15.10
CA LYS A 129 -11.76 2.90 15.01
C LYS A 129 -11.95 1.95 13.85
N VAL A 130 -10.88 1.71 13.09
CA VAL A 130 -10.86 0.80 11.94
C VAL A 130 -9.66 -0.14 12.03
N GLY A 131 -9.83 -1.37 11.55
CA GLY A 131 -8.77 -2.36 11.51
C GLY A 131 -8.09 -2.44 10.15
N THR A 132 -6.76 -2.53 10.16
CA THR A 132 -5.98 -2.88 8.97
C THR A 132 -4.86 -3.84 9.38
N VAL A 133 -4.38 -4.68 8.46
CA VAL A 133 -3.22 -5.56 8.70
C VAL A 133 -2.13 -5.42 7.65
N GLY A 134 -2.15 -4.39 6.81
CA GLY A 134 -1.10 -4.17 5.81
C GLY A 134 0.30 -4.00 6.40
N VAL A 135 1.32 -4.57 5.75
CA VAL A 135 2.75 -4.32 6.05
C VAL A 135 3.07 -2.82 6.13
N ASP A 136 2.44 -2.01 5.29
CA ASP A 136 2.65 -0.56 5.19
C ASP A 136 1.51 0.26 5.83
N THR A 137 0.68 -0.37 6.66
CA THR A 137 -0.41 0.29 7.41
C THR A 137 -0.13 0.29 8.90
N PHE A 138 -0.56 1.33 9.61
CA PHE A 138 -0.27 1.49 11.04
C PHE A 138 -1.48 1.27 11.94
N SER A 139 -2.71 1.41 11.42
CA SER A 139 -3.89 1.25 12.25
C SER A 139 -4.10 -0.21 12.63
N ARG A 140 -4.23 -0.45 13.94
CA ARG A 140 -4.47 -1.76 14.58
C ARG A 140 -5.63 -1.66 15.59
N GLU A 141 -6.51 -0.68 15.40
CA GLU A 141 -7.48 -0.26 16.44
C GLU A 141 -8.77 -1.08 16.45
N ALA A 142 -9.00 -1.91 15.43
CA ALA A 142 -10.13 -2.83 15.35
C ALA A 142 -9.78 -4.09 14.53
N LYS A 143 -10.77 -4.99 14.38
CA LYS A 143 -10.61 -6.22 13.59
C LYS A 143 -10.27 -5.89 12.13
N PRO A 144 -9.19 -6.46 11.57
CA PRO A 144 -8.85 -6.28 10.16
C PRO A 144 -9.80 -7.03 9.23
N VAL A 145 -9.86 -6.58 7.98
CA VAL A 145 -10.60 -7.22 6.89
C VAL A 145 -9.94 -8.55 6.51
N SER A 146 -10.74 -9.61 6.36
CA SER A 146 -10.33 -10.87 5.76
C SER A 146 -11.29 -11.32 4.67
N CYS A 147 -10.76 -11.89 3.58
CA CYS A 147 -11.58 -12.52 2.53
C CYS A 147 -12.51 -13.59 3.13
N THR A 148 -12.05 -14.28 4.17
CA THR A 148 -12.79 -15.35 4.84
C THR A 148 -13.92 -14.86 5.74
N ASP A 149 -14.09 -13.55 5.92
CA ASP A 149 -15.26 -12.99 6.58
C ASP A 149 -16.53 -13.24 5.73
N CYS A 150 -16.39 -13.24 4.40
CA CYS A 150 -17.50 -13.51 3.47
C CYS A 150 -17.33 -14.84 2.68
N HIS A 151 -16.11 -15.27 2.39
CA HIS A 151 -15.83 -16.43 1.54
C HIS A 151 -15.26 -17.62 2.35
N LYS A 152 -16.07 -18.64 2.63
CA LYS A 152 -15.62 -19.81 3.42
C LYS A 152 -14.98 -20.92 2.58
N HIS A 153 -15.64 -21.37 1.51
CA HIS A 153 -15.14 -22.42 0.60
C HIS A 153 -15.53 -22.06 -0.85
N PRO A 154 -14.89 -21.03 -1.42
CA PRO A 154 -15.29 -20.47 -2.70
C PRO A 154 -14.98 -21.39 -3.88
N HIS A 155 -14.00 -22.29 -3.78
CA HIS A 155 -13.61 -23.14 -4.90
C HIS A 155 -14.39 -24.47 -4.90
N LYS A 156 -14.87 -24.89 -6.09
CA LYS A 156 -15.70 -26.08 -6.28
C LYS A 156 -15.07 -27.07 -7.27
N GLY A 157 -15.53 -28.32 -7.24
CA GLY A 157 -15.03 -29.38 -8.10
C GLY A 157 -13.63 -29.89 -7.70
N LEU A 158 -13.07 -30.76 -8.54
CA LEU A 158 -11.78 -31.40 -8.27
C LEU A 158 -10.63 -30.39 -8.16
N THR A 159 -10.53 -29.46 -9.11
CA THR A 159 -9.54 -28.37 -9.07
C THR A 159 -9.70 -27.50 -7.83
N GLY A 160 -10.94 -27.19 -7.45
CA GLY A 160 -11.21 -26.43 -6.24
C GLY A 160 -10.78 -27.17 -4.97
N TRP A 161 -10.97 -28.49 -4.91
CA TRP A 161 -10.48 -29.31 -3.80
C TRP A 161 -8.96 -29.20 -3.63
N PHE A 162 -8.18 -29.25 -4.72
CA PHE A 162 -6.72 -29.06 -4.65
C PHE A 162 -6.33 -27.66 -4.16
N ILE A 163 -7.02 -26.62 -4.60
CA ILE A 163 -6.77 -25.24 -4.14
C ILE A 163 -7.02 -25.14 -2.64
N GLU A 164 -8.19 -25.61 -2.17
CA GLU A 164 -8.60 -25.53 -0.76
C GLU A 164 -7.70 -26.34 0.18
N HIS A 165 -7.15 -27.47 -0.27
CA HIS A 165 -6.34 -28.36 0.60
C HIS A 165 -4.84 -28.04 0.56
N PHE A 166 -4.31 -27.61 -0.58
CA PHE A 166 -2.86 -27.44 -0.75
C PHE A 166 -2.44 -25.97 -0.91
N HIS A 167 -3.25 -25.12 -1.54
CA HIS A 167 -2.86 -23.74 -1.82
C HIS A 167 -3.27 -22.78 -0.70
N THR A 168 -4.52 -22.80 -0.24
CA THR A 168 -5.02 -21.80 0.74
C THR A 168 -4.26 -21.81 2.07
N LYS A 169 -3.54 -22.90 2.39
CA LYS A 169 -2.62 -22.98 3.53
C LYS A 169 -1.37 -22.10 3.37
N HIS A 170 -0.84 -21.98 2.15
CA HIS A 170 0.43 -21.33 1.87
C HIS A 170 0.31 -20.08 0.99
N ILE A 171 -0.81 -19.90 0.30
CA ILE A 171 -1.04 -18.82 -0.66
C ILE A 171 -2.23 -17.99 -0.19
N ALA A 172 -2.06 -16.68 -0.10
CA ALA A 172 -3.15 -15.77 0.22
C ALA A 172 -4.13 -15.63 -0.96
N CYS A 173 -5.42 -15.39 -0.67
CA CYS A 173 -6.44 -15.18 -1.71
C CYS A 173 -6.02 -14.05 -2.68
N GLN A 174 -5.44 -12.98 -2.15
CA GLN A 174 -4.94 -11.84 -2.92
C GLN A 174 -3.93 -12.24 -4.00
N THR A 175 -3.08 -13.24 -3.74
CA THR A 175 -2.03 -13.69 -4.68
C THR A 175 -2.62 -14.15 -6.00
N CYS A 176 -3.70 -14.93 -5.96
CA CYS A 176 -4.36 -15.41 -7.17
C CYS A 176 -5.38 -14.41 -7.71
N HIS A 177 -6.08 -13.68 -6.83
CA HIS A 177 -7.23 -12.86 -7.22
C HIS A 177 -6.91 -11.39 -7.53
N ILE A 178 -5.68 -10.93 -7.27
CA ILE A 178 -5.20 -9.57 -7.60
C ILE A 178 -3.92 -9.71 -8.44
N PRO A 179 -4.04 -10.13 -9.70
CA PRO A 179 -2.88 -10.58 -10.45
C PRO A 179 -2.02 -9.44 -11.01
N VAL A 180 -2.49 -8.21 -10.99
CA VAL A 180 -1.83 -7.08 -11.64
C VAL A 180 -2.00 -5.82 -10.81
N ILE A 181 -0.98 -4.98 -10.80
CA ILE A 181 -1.09 -3.59 -10.38
C ILE A 181 -1.29 -2.78 -11.65
N HIS A 182 -2.49 -2.22 -11.84
CA HIS A 182 -2.86 -1.58 -13.11
C HIS A 182 -1.95 -0.40 -13.44
N LYS A 183 -1.63 0.42 -12.43
CA LYS A 183 -0.76 1.58 -12.54
C LYS A 183 -0.19 1.92 -11.18
N SER A 184 1.11 2.22 -11.12
CA SER A 184 1.75 2.68 -9.89
C SER A 184 3.12 3.30 -10.14
N GLU A 185 3.54 4.20 -9.24
CA GLU A 185 4.93 4.63 -9.13
C GLU A 185 5.76 3.54 -8.45
N LEU A 186 6.88 3.13 -9.06
CA LEU A 186 7.80 2.12 -8.51
C LEU A 186 9.10 2.74 -7.97
N HIS A 187 9.54 3.84 -8.57
CA HIS A 187 10.76 4.54 -8.19
C HIS A 187 10.57 6.06 -8.16
N ARG A 188 11.29 6.71 -7.25
CA ARG A 188 11.33 8.17 -7.11
C ARG A 188 12.75 8.64 -6.75
N ASP A 189 13.35 9.49 -7.58
CA ASP A 189 14.69 10.02 -7.33
C ASP A 189 14.66 11.51 -7.00
N TRP A 190 14.84 11.86 -5.72
CA TRP A 190 14.85 13.27 -5.29
C TRP A 190 16.14 14.01 -5.66
N ARG A 191 17.15 13.35 -6.23
CA ARG A 191 18.34 14.02 -6.76
C ARG A 191 18.02 14.78 -8.05
N LYS A 192 17.06 14.29 -8.84
CA LYS A 192 16.73 14.85 -10.15
C LYS A 192 15.40 15.60 -10.07
N ILE A 193 15.44 16.90 -10.35
CA ILE A 193 14.26 17.77 -10.35
C ILE A 193 14.00 18.26 -11.76
N GLU A 194 12.77 18.10 -12.21
CA GLU A 194 12.31 18.44 -13.57
C GLU A 194 11.03 19.26 -13.50
N PHE A 195 10.76 20.06 -14.54
CA PHE A 195 9.54 20.84 -14.63
C PHE A 195 8.42 20.02 -15.30
N GLU A 196 7.37 19.70 -14.55
CA GLU A 196 6.21 18.90 -14.98
C GLU A 196 5.06 19.77 -15.49
N GLY A 197 5.37 20.78 -16.31
CA GLY A 197 4.41 21.68 -16.98
C GLY A 197 3.72 22.72 -16.08
N VAL A 198 3.26 22.33 -14.88
CA VAL A 198 2.57 23.24 -13.93
C VAL A 198 3.31 23.44 -12.62
N LYS A 199 4.31 22.60 -12.35
CA LYS A 199 5.15 22.65 -11.14
C LYS A 199 6.47 21.97 -11.43
N TRP A 200 7.46 22.22 -10.59
CA TRP A 200 8.62 21.33 -10.52
C TRP A 200 8.27 20.06 -9.75
N GLY A 201 8.98 18.98 -10.04
CA GLY A 201 8.79 17.68 -9.42
C GLY A 201 10.07 16.87 -9.49
N GLU A 202 10.12 15.83 -8.68
CA GLU A 202 11.18 14.83 -8.72
C GLU A 202 10.98 13.83 -9.86
N GLU A 203 12.08 13.23 -10.36
CA GLU A 203 12.00 12.14 -11.33
C GLU A 203 11.25 10.94 -10.73
N ARG A 204 10.29 10.41 -11.49
CA ARG A 204 9.43 9.31 -11.08
C ARG A 204 9.32 8.27 -12.18
N GLU A 205 9.40 7.01 -11.79
CA GLU A 205 9.08 5.89 -12.67
C GLU A 205 7.66 5.41 -12.37
N ILE A 206 6.75 5.64 -13.32
CA ILE A 206 5.38 5.13 -13.26
C ILE A 206 5.25 4.05 -14.34
N LYS A 207 4.79 2.87 -13.91
CA LYS A 207 4.53 1.74 -14.79
C LYS A 207 3.06 1.33 -14.73
N GLU A 208 2.61 0.68 -15.79
CA GLU A 208 1.29 0.08 -15.91
C GLU A 208 1.43 -1.44 -16.09
N ASN A 209 0.37 -2.18 -15.75
CA ASN A 209 0.31 -3.64 -15.85
C ASN A 209 1.47 -4.36 -15.13
N ILE A 210 1.77 -3.95 -13.91
CA ILE A 210 2.92 -4.44 -13.15
C ILE A 210 2.58 -5.78 -12.49
N ILE A 211 3.47 -6.76 -12.61
CA ILE A 211 3.41 -8.03 -11.86
C ILE A 211 3.78 -7.74 -10.39
N PRO A 212 2.94 -8.12 -9.41
CA PRO A 212 3.27 -7.95 -8.00
C PRO A 212 4.54 -8.72 -7.61
N ALA A 213 5.30 -8.18 -6.66
CA ALA A 213 6.34 -8.93 -5.97
C ALA A 213 5.69 -9.87 -4.95
N TYR A 214 6.09 -11.15 -4.95
CA TYR A 214 5.54 -12.14 -4.03
C TYR A 214 6.51 -12.45 -2.91
N ARG A 215 6.03 -12.37 -1.67
CA ARG A 215 6.82 -12.60 -0.46
C ARG A 215 6.00 -13.36 0.57
N TRP A 216 6.69 -14.17 1.38
CA TRP A 216 6.12 -14.76 2.58
C TRP A 216 5.75 -13.67 3.59
N TRP A 217 4.59 -13.83 4.23
CA TRP A 217 4.13 -12.92 5.23
C TRP A 217 3.29 -13.63 6.30
N ASN A 218 3.66 -13.44 7.57
CA ASN A 218 3.03 -14.05 8.75
C ASN A 218 2.22 -13.03 9.59
N GLY A 219 1.96 -11.83 9.06
CA GLY A 219 1.29 -10.75 9.78
C GLY A 219 2.25 -9.74 10.42
N LYS A 220 3.55 -10.06 10.55
CA LYS A 220 4.58 -9.17 11.10
C LYS A 220 5.32 -8.41 10.00
N ARG A 221 6.04 -7.36 10.40
CA ARG A 221 6.85 -6.53 9.50
C ARG A 221 8.16 -6.12 10.16
N LYS A 222 9.20 -5.95 9.35
CA LYS A 222 10.29 -5.05 9.70
C LYS A 222 9.83 -3.62 9.44
N LEU A 223 10.22 -2.71 10.31
CA LEU A 223 9.82 -1.32 10.26
C LEU A 223 10.95 -0.45 10.77
N TYR A 224 11.49 0.38 9.89
CA TYR A 224 12.44 1.42 10.24
C TYR A 224 11.70 2.66 10.73
N LEU A 225 11.81 2.94 12.03
CA LEU A 225 11.30 4.14 12.68
C LEU A 225 12.44 4.80 13.47
N PRO A 226 13.23 5.67 12.82
CA PRO A 226 14.40 6.28 13.44
C PRO A 226 14.03 7.36 14.46
N ALA A 227 12.78 7.82 14.48
CA ALA A 227 12.31 8.84 15.40
C ALA A 227 10.98 8.42 16.06
N ILE A 228 10.86 8.70 17.35
CA ILE A 228 9.64 8.55 18.16
C ILE A 228 9.45 9.87 18.91
N ASP A 229 8.25 10.43 18.87
CA ASP A 229 7.90 11.71 19.50
C ASP A 229 8.85 12.87 19.12
N GLY A 230 9.26 12.89 17.85
CA GLY A 230 10.15 13.92 17.30
C GLY A 230 11.61 13.82 17.74
N LYS A 231 11.98 12.77 18.49
CA LYS A 231 13.36 12.52 18.92
C LYS A 231 13.93 11.29 18.22
N LEU A 232 15.19 11.37 17.81
CA LEU A 232 15.91 10.23 17.24
C LEU A 232 16.07 9.14 18.30
N ASN A 233 15.77 7.91 17.92
CA ASN A 233 16.04 6.73 18.71
C ASN A 233 17.31 6.07 18.18
N GLN A 234 18.43 6.29 18.87
CA GLN A 234 19.74 5.78 18.48
C GLN A 234 19.76 4.25 18.30
N ALA A 235 18.98 3.50 19.08
CA ALA A 235 18.88 2.04 18.97
C ALA A 235 18.11 1.55 17.74
N LYS A 236 17.51 2.47 16.96
CA LYS A 236 16.74 2.18 15.74
C LYS A 236 17.36 2.76 14.49
N LEU A 237 18.58 3.29 14.57
CA LEU A 237 19.31 3.77 13.42
C LEU A 237 19.94 2.59 12.67
N GLU A 238 19.74 2.56 11.37
CA GLU A 238 20.32 1.58 10.46
C GLU A 238 21.38 2.33 9.65
N LYS A 239 22.60 1.78 9.60
CA LYS A 239 23.57 2.23 8.61
C LYS A 239 23.15 1.66 7.26
N PRO A 240 23.21 2.44 6.18
CA PRO A 240 23.00 1.92 4.85
C PRO A 240 24.00 0.81 4.54
N ASP A 241 23.57 -0.18 3.76
CA ASP A 241 24.48 -1.16 3.14
C ASP A 241 25.48 -0.47 2.18
N GLU A 242 26.42 -1.20 1.56
CA GLU A 242 27.29 -0.58 0.56
C GLU A 242 26.49 -0.09 -0.66
N GLY A 243 26.68 1.19 -1.01
CA GLY A 243 25.98 1.83 -2.12
C GLY A 243 26.81 2.03 -3.38
N VAL A 244 26.22 2.71 -4.36
CA VAL A 244 26.83 3.08 -5.64
C VAL A 244 26.72 4.58 -5.86
N GLU A 245 27.76 5.16 -6.48
CA GLU A 245 27.90 6.55 -6.93
C GLU A 245 26.82 7.56 -6.47
N GLY A 246 27.12 8.29 -5.39
CA GLY A 246 26.24 9.34 -4.84
C GLY A 246 25.06 8.83 -4.01
N VAL A 247 24.88 7.51 -3.88
CA VAL A 247 23.95 6.87 -2.95
C VAL A 247 24.75 6.00 -1.99
N LEU A 248 24.64 6.27 -0.69
CA LEU A 248 25.43 5.63 0.36
C LEU A 248 25.11 4.15 0.55
N GLY A 249 23.90 3.74 0.19
CA GLY A 249 23.39 2.39 0.42
C GLY A 249 21.87 2.32 0.41
N LYS A 250 21.35 1.23 0.97
CA LYS A 250 19.91 0.97 1.09
C LYS A 250 19.48 0.85 2.55
N ILE A 251 18.31 1.41 2.87
CA ILE A 251 17.58 1.21 4.12
C ILE A 251 16.19 0.65 3.78
N THR A 252 15.77 -0.38 4.51
CA THR A 252 14.45 -1.01 4.29
C THR A 252 13.43 -0.43 5.25
N PHE A 253 12.57 0.47 4.76
CA PHE A 253 11.57 1.14 5.58
C PHE A 253 10.51 0.20 6.12
N THR A 254 9.91 -0.62 5.26
CA THR A 254 8.93 -1.63 5.65
C THR A 254 9.04 -2.87 4.79
N GLU A 255 9.13 -4.04 5.42
CA GLU A 255 9.25 -5.33 4.74
C GLU A 255 8.37 -6.39 5.41
N PRO A 256 7.67 -7.25 4.64
CA PRO A 256 6.96 -8.40 5.20
C PRO A 256 7.93 -9.37 5.88
N VAL A 257 7.53 -9.90 7.04
CA VAL A 257 8.24 -10.99 7.71
C VAL A 257 7.43 -12.27 7.56
N GLY A 258 8.12 -13.38 7.30
CA GLY A 258 7.56 -14.72 7.27
C GLY A 258 8.40 -15.65 6.40
N ASN A 259 8.10 -16.94 6.46
CA ASN A 259 8.69 -17.97 5.60
C ASN A 259 7.66 -19.07 5.31
N MET A 260 8.10 -20.19 4.74
CA MET A 260 7.24 -21.32 4.38
C MET A 260 6.57 -22.00 5.59
N GLU A 261 7.16 -21.91 6.78
CA GLU A 261 6.69 -22.57 8.01
C GLU A 261 5.59 -21.76 8.71
N ASP A 262 5.69 -20.43 8.69
CA ASP A 262 4.85 -19.55 9.51
C ASP A 262 4.03 -18.52 8.72
N GLY A 263 4.22 -18.43 7.40
CA GLY A 263 3.64 -17.42 6.55
C GLY A 263 2.74 -17.96 5.44
N LYS A 264 2.12 -17.02 4.72
CA LYS A 264 1.58 -17.25 3.38
C LYS A 264 2.25 -16.33 2.37
N ILE A 265 2.28 -16.72 1.11
CA ILE A 265 2.72 -15.87 0.02
C ILE A 265 1.63 -14.85 -0.27
N TYR A 266 1.99 -13.57 -0.16
CA TYR A 266 1.14 -12.41 -0.47
C TYR A 266 1.73 -11.60 -1.62
N PRO A 267 0.89 -10.87 -2.39
CA PRO A 267 1.34 -9.93 -3.39
C PRO A 267 1.63 -8.56 -2.77
N PHE A 268 2.75 -7.98 -3.19
CA PHE A 268 3.21 -6.66 -2.79
C PHE A 268 3.64 -5.83 -3.98
N LYS A 269 3.47 -4.52 -3.85
CA LYS A 269 4.19 -3.54 -4.67
C LYS A 269 5.49 -3.23 -3.95
N TYR A 270 6.62 -3.50 -4.59
CA TYR A 270 7.91 -2.97 -4.15
C TYR A 270 8.07 -1.53 -4.66
N HIS A 271 8.44 -0.62 -3.79
CA HIS A 271 8.74 0.77 -4.12
C HIS A 271 10.04 1.17 -3.45
N TYR A 272 10.86 1.94 -4.15
CA TYR A 272 12.06 2.53 -3.58
C TYR A 272 12.19 3.99 -3.99
N ALA A 273 12.90 4.75 -3.18
CA ALA A 273 13.16 6.15 -3.45
C ALA A 273 14.58 6.53 -3.03
N ILE A 274 15.20 7.43 -3.78
CA ILE A 274 16.49 8.01 -3.40
C ILE A 274 16.21 9.32 -2.68
N VAL A 275 16.58 9.38 -1.41
CA VAL A 275 16.25 10.50 -0.49
C VAL A 275 17.53 11.05 0.14
N PRO A 276 17.58 12.34 0.50
CA PRO A 276 18.74 12.93 1.17
C PRO A 276 18.97 12.27 2.53
N TYR A 277 20.22 12.23 2.94
CA TYR A 277 20.65 11.49 4.13
C TYR A 277 21.60 12.33 5.00
N ASP A 278 21.38 12.27 6.31
CA ASP A 278 22.22 12.89 7.31
C ASP A 278 23.30 11.91 7.75
N THR A 279 24.54 12.14 7.33
CA THR A 279 25.70 11.29 7.64
C THR A 279 26.20 11.44 9.08
N LYS A 280 25.84 12.51 9.80
CA LYS A 280 26.21 12.68 11.22
C LYS A 280 25.27 11.89 12.12
N HIS A 281 23.98 11.95 11.84
CA HIS A 281 22.96 11.31 12.66
C HIS A 281 22.47 9.96 12.12
N ASN A 282 22.95 9.54 10.95
CA ASN A 282 22.60 8.28 10.29
C ASN A 282 21.09 8.09 10.06
N VAL A 283 20.45 9.09 9.45
CA VAL A 283 19.00 9.08 9.22
C VAL A 283 18.62 9.81 7.91
N PRO A 284 17.59 9.35 7.17
CA PRO A 284 17.05 10.11 6.05
C PRO A 284 16.50 11.49 6.46
N ILE A 285 16.73 12.50 5.62
CA ILE A 285 16.29 13.87 5.85
C ILE A 285 14.90 14.08 5.24
N PRO A 286 13.92 14.63 5.98
CA PRO A 286 12.64 15.00 5.40
C PRO A 286 12.80 16.18 4.45
N ILE A 287 12.12 16.16 3.30
CA ILE A 287 12.17 17.24 2.31
C ILE A 287 10.95 18.15 2.48
N LYS A 288 11.15 19.48 2.46
CA LYS A 288 10.04 20.46 2.36
C LYS A 288 9.59 20.58 0.89
N VAL A 289 8.92 19.54 0.39
CA VAL A 289 8.58 19.35 -1.03
C VAL A 289 7.82 20.53 -1.69
N GLY A 290 7.07 21.32 -0.90
CA GLY A 290 6.39 22.51 -1.42
C GLY A 290 7.36 23.57 -1.97
N ILE A 291 8.58 23.64 -1.45
CA ILE A 291 9.64 24.52 -1.97
C ILE A 291 10.08 24.04 -3.34
N ILE A 292 10.31 22.73 -3.51
CA ILE A 292 10.64 22.14 -4.82
C ILE A 292 9.53 22.49 -5.80
N PHE A 293 8.28 22.15 -5.49
CA PHE A 293 7.18 22.36 -6.42
C PHE A 293 7.04 23.81 -6.90
N ALA A 294 7.34 24.78 -6.04
CA ALA A 294 7.27 26.20 -6.36
C ALA A 294 8.50 26.74 -7.10
N THR A 295 9.72 26.28 -6.78
CA THR A 295 10.96 26.95 -7.22
C THR A 295 11.94 26.06 -7.97
N GLY A 296 11.76 24.74 -7.97
CA GLY A 296 12.73 23.78 -8.50
C GLY A 296 13.99 23.61 -7.63
N ASP A 297 14.09 24.35 -6.52
CA ASP A 297 15.30 24.38 -5.69
C ASP A 297 15.31 23.22 -4.68
N ARG A 298 15.90 22.10 -5.11
CA ARG A 298 16.09 20.89 -4.31
C ARG A 298 16.84 21.18 -3.02
N ASP A 299 18.00 21.84 -3.11
CA ASP A 299 18.91 21.98 -1.98
C ASP A 299 18.34 22.90 -0.91
N LYS A 300 17.63 23.96 -1.31
CA LYS A 300 16.86 24.79 -0.38
C LYS A 300 15.77 23.99 0.33
N ALA A 301 15.06 23.12 -0.38
CA ALA A 301 14.03 22.27 0.20
C ALA A 301 14.58 21.24 1.20
N ILE A 302 15.74 20.65 0.89
CA ILE A 302 16.44 19.72 1.80
C ILE A 302 16.96 20.46 3.02
N LYS A 303 17.66 21.60 2.85
CA LYS A 303 18.16 22.44 3.95
C LYS A 303 17.04 22.89 4.89
N ALA A 304 15.89 23.31 4.33
CA ALA A 304 14.73 23.70 5.12
C ALA A 304 14.14 22.53 5.92
N GLY A 305 14.11 21.33 5.34
CA GLY A 305 13.67 20.13 6.01
C GLY A 305 14.62 19.65 7.10
N ALA A 306 15.92 19.64 6.82
CA ALA A 306 16.99 19.34 7.77
C ALA A 306 16.94 20.28 8.97
N LYS A 307 16.90 21.61 8.73
CA LYS A 307 16.78 22.62 9.79
C LYS A 307 15.55 22.40 10.67
N ALA A 308 14.40 22.11 10.07
CA ALA A 308 13.15 21.87 10.80
C ALA A 308 13.19 20.58 11.65
N ALA A 309 14.00 19.61 11.27
CA ALA A 309 14.16 18.34 11.98
C ALA A 309 15.40 18.31 12.90
N GLY A 310 16.18 19.39 12.98
CA GLY A 310 17.44 19.41 13.73
C GLY A 310 18.53 18.51 13.13
N LEU A 311 18.46 18.24 11.81
CA LEU A 311 19.36 17.36 11.08
C LEU A 311 20.40 18.16 10.28
N TYR A 312 21.49 17.48 9.95
CA TYR A 312 22.61 17.98 9.16
C TYR A 312 22.48 17.55 7.69
N TRP A 313 22.63 18.53 6.79
CA TRP A 313 22.70 18.29 5.35
C TRP A 313 24.10 18.64 4.84
N ASP A 314 24.79 17.66 4.22
CA ASP A 314 26.15 17.82 3.73
C ASP A 314 26.24 18.30 2.27
N GLY A 315 25.09 18.44 1.60
CA GLY A 315 24.99 18.88 0.21
C GLY A 315 24.96 17.76 -0.83
N LYS A 316 25.24 16.50 -0.46
CA LYS A 316 25.52 15.46 -1.46
C LYS A 316 25.12 14.02 -1.08
N SER A 317 24.86 13.71 0.18
CA SER A 317 24.58 12.33 0.60
C SER A 317 23.13 11.91 0.35
N PHE A 318 22.94 10.82 -0.38
CA PHE A 318 21.62 10.22 -0.55
C PHE A 318 21.64 8.77 -0.11
N VAL A 319 20.47 8.22 0.17
CA VAL A 319 20.26 6.81 0.48
C VAL A 319 19.06 6.30 -0.30
N GLU A 320 19.08 5.03 -0.70
CA GLU A 320 17.88 4.35 -1.16
C GLU A 320 17.03 3.96 0.05
N ILE A 321 15.75 4.33 0.04
CA ILE A 321 14.77 3.84 0.99
C ILE A 321 13.75 2.97 0.26
N SER A 322 13.60 1.73 0.71
CA SER A 322 12.71 0.76 0.07
C SER A 322 11.53 0.37 0.97
N ARG A 323 10.42 -0.03 0.36
CA ARG A 323 9.20 -0.42 1.09
C ARG A 323 8.29 -1.30 0.26
N TYR A 324 7.67 -2.25 0.93
CA TYR A 324 6.61 -3.09 0.36
C TYR A 324 5.23 -2.57 0.75
N PHE A 325 4.37 -2.35 -0.25
CA PHE A 325 2.96 -2.04 -0.09
C PHE A 325 2.12 -3.28 -0.37
N GLN A 326 1.30 -3.71 0.57
CA GLN A 326 0.49 -4.91 0.37
C GLN A 326 -0.68 -4.63 -0.59
N LEU A 327 -0.93 -5.56 -1.52
CA LEU A 327 -2.09 -5.52 -2.39
C LEU A 327 -3.30 -6.12 -1.68
N ASN A 328 -4.38 -5.35 -1.58
CA ASN A 328 -5.64 -5.77 -0.96
C ASN A 328 -6.89 -5.34 -1.76
N HIS A 329 -6.70 -4.55 -2.81
CA HIS A 329 -7.77 -4.06 -3.70
C HIS A 329 -7.41 -4.39 -5.14
N GLY A 330 -8.38 -4.28 -6.03
CA GLY A 330 -8.22 -4.64 -7.43
C GLY A 330 -8.50 -6.12 -7.67
N VAL A 331 -9.46 -6.69 -6.93
CA VAL A 331 -9.85 -8.09 -7.13
C VAL A 331 -10.54 -8.21 -8.48
N LEU A 332 -9.98 -9.02 -9.37
CA LEU A 332 -10.50 -9.21 -10.71
C LEU A 332 -11.55 -10.34 -10.77
N PRO A 333 -12.33 -10.44 -11.87
CA PRO A 333 -13.26 -11.55 -12.07
C PRO A 333 -12.53 -12.88 -12.00
N LYS A 334 -13.22 -13.94 -11.56
CA LYS A 334 -12.63 -15.26 -11.33
C LYS A 334 -11.94 -15.83 -12.58
N GLU A 335 -12.39 -15.45 -13.76
CA GLU A 335 -11.82 -15.84 -15.05
C GLU A 335 -10.41 -15.28 -15.27
N LYS A 336 -10.12 -14.12 -14.65
CA LYS A 336 -8.82 -13.42 -14.69
C LYS A 336 -7.95 -13.71 -13.45
N ALA A 337 -8.40 -14.54 -12.52
CA ALA A 337 -7.56 -15.00 -11.43
C ALA A 337 -6.40 -15.85 -11.98
N LEU A 338 -5.32 -15.98 -11.21
CA LEU A 338 -4.24 -16.88 -11.60
C LEU A 338 -4.70 -18.33 -11.61
N HIS A 339 -4.34 -19.02 -12.67
CA HIS A 339 -4.54 -20.43 -12.91
C HIS A 339 -3.23 -21.20 -12.71
N CYS A 340 -3.32 -22.53 -12.71
CA CYS A 340 -2.19 -23.40 -12.39
C CYS A 340 -0.93 -23.09 -13.22
N LEU A 341 -1.09 -22.84 -14.52
CA LEU A 341 0.03 -22.60 -15.43
C LEU A 341 0.68 -21.22 -15.28
N ASP A 342 0.03 -20.27 -14.61
CA ASP A 342 0.65 -18.97 -14.35
C ASP A 342 1.83 -19.10 -13.39
N CYS A 343 1.78 -20.06 -12.46
CA CYS A 343 2.81 -20.31 -11.46
C CYS A 343 3.61 -21.59 -11.70
N HIS A 344 3.00 -22.61 -12.33
CA HIS A 344 3.61 -23.92 -12.58
C HIS A 344 3.95 -24.16 -14.05
N GLY A 345 3.77 -23.17 -14.92
CA GLY A 345 4.10 -23.26 -16.33
C GLY A 345 5.62 -23.24 -16.57
N PRO A 346 6.12 -23.96 -17.59
CA PRO A 346 7.55 -24.12 -17.86
C PRO A 346 8.30 -22.82 -18.23
N TRP A 347 7.57 -21.75 -18.56
CA TRP A 347 8.13 -20.46 -19.00
C TRP A 347 7.80 -19.30 -18.04
N TRP A 348 6.84 -19.51 -17.14
CA TRP A 348 6.17 -18.43 -16.40
C TRP A 348 6.38 -18.49 -14.90
N SER A 349 6.81 -19.65 -14.35
CA SER A 349 6.99 -19.81 -12.91
C SER A 349 7.94 -18.74 -12.37
N GLU A 350 9.14 -18.55 -12.93
CA GLU A 350 10.10 -17.54 -12.46
C GLU A 350 9.63 -16.08 -12.71
N HIS A 351 8.86 -15.84 -13.77
CA HIS A 351 8.31 -14.52 -14.08
C HIS A 351 7.11 -14.16 -13.18
N ARG A 352 6.41 -15.16 -12.63
CA ARG A 352 5.25 -14.96 -11.78
C ARG A 352 5.56 -15.12 -10.30
N LEU A 353 6.05 -16.27 -9.88
CA LEU A 353 6.48 -16.54 -8.51
C LEU A 353 7.98 -16.83 -8.49
N PRO A 354 8.79 -16.02 -7.80
CA PRO A 354 10.22 -16.27 -7.72
C PRO A 354 10.48 -17.45 -6.76
N LEU A 355 10.26 -18.68 -7.25
CA LEU A 355 10.24 -19.91 -6.43
C LEU A 355 11.55 -20.08 -5.64
N VAL A 356 12.68 -19.81 -6.28
CA VAL A 356 14.02 -19.86 -5.65
C VAL A 356 14.13 -18.83 -4.52
N GLU A 357 13.73 -17.58 -4.74
CA GLU A 357 13.72 -16.55 -3.67
C GLU A 357 12.75 -16.89 -2.54
N LEU A 358 11.67 -17.62 -2.86
CA LEU A 358 10.68 -18.08 -1.88
C LEU A 358 11.13 -19.33 -1.11
N GLY A 359 12.35 -19.83 -1.36
CA GLY A 359 12.93 -20.98 -0.66
C GLY A 359 12.54 -22.34 -1.25
N TYR A 360 11.89 -22.36 -2.42
CA TYR A 360 11.69 -23.57 -3.20
C TYR A 360 12.93 -23.87 -4.04
N GLY A 361 13.24 -25.14 -4.27
CA GLY A 361 14.38 -25.53 -5.12
C GLY A 361 14.19 -25.12 -6.59
N HIS A 362 15.26 -25.18 -7.38
CA HIS A 362 15.16 -25.12 -8.84
C HIS A 362 14.35 -26.31 -9.33
N PHE A 363 13.15 -26.05 -9.84
CA PHE A 363 12.36 -27.07 -10.52
C PHE A 363 12.74 -27.06 -12.00
N PRO A 364 13.30 -28.15 -12.56
CA PRO A 364 13.47 -28.22 -13.99
C PRO A 364 12.10 -28.12 -14.65
N ALA A 365 11.95 -27.24 -15.65
CA ALA A 365 10.70 -27.00 -16.39
C ALA A 365 10.01 -28.31 -16.88
N ILE A 366 10.81 -29.36 -17.11
CA ILE A 366 10.39 -30.70 -17.53
C ILE A 366 9.66 -31.47 -16.41
N ALA A 367 10.01 -31.26 -15.14
CA ALA A 367 9.44 -32.00 -14.00
C ALA A 367 7.98 -31.59 -13.71
N PHE A 368 7.61 -30.32 -13.90
CA PHE A 368 6.21 -29.87 -13.74
C PHE A 368 5.30 -30.34 -14.88
N GLY A 369 5.80 -30.36 -16.12
CA GLY A 369 5.07 -30.89 -17.28
C GLY A 369 4.76 -32.38 -17.15
N LEU A 370 5.75 -33.19 -16.75
CA LEU A 370 5.54 -34.62 -16.50
C LEU A 370 4.69 -34.87 -15.24
N GLY A 371 4.93 -34.11 -14.17
CA GLY A 371 4.14 -34.18 -12.94
C GLY A 371 2.65 -33.97 -13.18
N MET A 372 2.23 -32.95 -13.94
CA MET A 372 0.80 -32.74 -14.22
C MET A 372 0.18 -33.75 -15.20
N ILE A 373 0.97 -34.41 -16.04
CA ILE A 373 0.48 -35.50 -16.90
C ILE A 373 0.28 -36.77 -16.08
N PHE A 374 1.21 -37.10 -15.18
CA PHE A 374 1.19 -38.37 -14.44
C PHE A 374 0.44 -38.30 -13.10
N THR A 375 0.35 -37.15 -12.43
CA THR A 375 -0.31 -37.02 -11.12
C THR A 375 -1.82 -37.29 -11.17
N PRO A 376 -2.60 -36.82 -12.16
CA PRO A 376 -4.00 -37.20 -12.29
C PRO A 376 -4.18 -38.71 -12.52
N ILE A 377 -3.27 -39.34 -13.26
CA ILE A 377 -3.28 -40.78 -13.55
C ILE A 377 -2.98 -41.58 -12.27
N ILE A 378 -1.98 -41.16 -11.50
CA ILE A 378 -1.60 -41.79 -10.23
C ILE A 378 -2.70 -41.59 -9.17
N LEU A 379 -3.29 -40.40 -9.07
CA LEU A 379 -4.37 -40.11 -8.12
C LEU A 379 -5.68 -40.80 -8.51
N ALA A 380 -6.03 -40.86 -9.80
CA ALA A 380 -7.17 -41.63 -10.28
C ALA A 380 -6.96 -43.14 -10.07
N GLY A 381 -5.75 -43.65 -10.32
CA GLY A 381 -5.37 -45.03 -10.05
C GLY A 381 -5.43 -45.38 -8.57
N GLY A 382 -4.92 -44.50 -7.70
CA GLY A 382 -4.98 -44.66 -6.25
C GLY A 382 -6.41 -44.64 -5.71
N ALA A 383 -7.24 -43.70 -6.18
CA ALA A 383 -8.65 -43.62 -5.81
C ALA A 383 -9.44 -44.86 -6.28
N TYR A 384 -9.17 -45.36 -7.51
CA TYR A 384 -9.78 -46.57 -8.05
C TYR A 384 -9.36 -47.84 -7.29
N TYR A 385 -8.09 -47.94 -6.90
CA TYR A 385 -7.58 -49.05 -6.10
C TYR A 385 -8.24 -49.11 -4.71
N ILE A 386 -8.36 -47.96 -4.03
CA ILE A 386 -9.05 -47.85 -2.73
C ILE A 386 -10.55 -48.20 -2.88
N TYR A 387 -11.19 -47.79 -3.97
CA TYR A 387 -12.59 -48.13 -4.25
C TYR A 387 -12.81 -49.63 -4.48
N ARG A 388 -11.95 -50.33 -5.22
CA ARG A 388 -12.07 -51.80 -5.39
C ARG A 388 -11.84 -52.56 -4.09
N LYS A 389 -10.88 -52.14 -3.27
CA LYS A 389 -10.54 -52.83 -2.00
C LYS A 389 -11.65 -52.72 -0.93
N LYS A 390 -12.56 -51.75 -1.05
CA LYS A 390 -13.76 -51.64 -0.20
C LYS A 390 -14.95 -52.48 -0.69
N LYS A 391 -14.89 -53.01 -1.92
CA LYS A 391 -15.96 -53.81 -2.55
C LYS A 391 -15.67 -55.31 -2.58
N SER A 392 -14.42 -55.71 -2.35
CA SER A 392 -14.01 -57.07 -1.94
C SER A 392 -14.07 -57.16 -0.42
#